data_AF-U5LMN1-F1
#
_entry.id   AF-U5LMN1-F1
#
_cell.length_a   1.000
_cell.length_b   1.000
_cell.length_c   1.000
_cell.angle_alpha   90.00
_cell.angle_beta   90.00
_cell.angle_gamma   90.00
#
_symmetry.space_group_name_H-M   'P 1'
#
loop_
_entity.id
_entity.type
_entity.pdbx_description
1 polymer ?
#
loop_
_entity_poly.entity_id
_entity_poly.type
_entity_poly.pdbx_seq_one_letter_code
_entity_poly.pdbx_strand_id
1 'polypeptide(L)'
;LIEATSRGYNRYARVGSGSARRQTAYSMGTALTLLCLLLPLVMTTLSLGVPFITLTRWLYIGGIDVWLNAELFPALKQTLALALSGAVIITLCAIPMAWLSVRYPGRLHRVMEGCNYVTSSLPGIVVALALVTITIRIARPLYQTEFTLLLAYLLMFTPRALISLRAGIATAPVELENVARSLGKTPAQAIWSTTMRLAAPGAAA
;
A
#
# COMPACT_ATOMS: atom_id res chain seq x y z
N LEU A 1 14.91 7.18 -12.94
CA LEU A 1 16.39 7.18 -12.94
C LEU A 1 17.00 8.57 -13.03
N ILE A 2 16.52 9.44 -13.94
CA ILE A 2 16.99 10.84 -14.08
C ILE A 2 16.74 11.67 -12.82
N GLU A 3 15.62 11.46 -12.12
CA GLU A 3 15.30 12.15 -10.86
C GLU A 3 16.28 11.79 -9.72
N ALA A 4 16.74 10.54 -9.66
CA ALA A 4 17.69 10.08 -8.64
C ALA A 4 19.10 10.64 -8.86
N THR A 5 19.45 10.97 -10.10
CA THR A 5 20.71 11.64 -10.45
C THR A 5 20.63 13.16 -10.29
N SER A 6 19.44 13.77 -10.42
CA SER A 6 19.27 15.22 -10.27
C SER A 6 19.03 15.68 -8.82
N ARG A 7 18.64 14.78 -7.90
CA ARG A 7 18.31 15.13 -6.51
C ARG A 7 19.49 15.66 -5.66
N GLY A 8 20.74 15.47 -6.07
CA GLY A 8 21.92 15.98 -5.36
C GLY A 8 22.02 15.51 -3.89
N TYR A 9 23.07 15.95 -3.18
CA TYR A 9 23.26 15.67 -1.75
C TYR A 9 22.46 16.62 -0.83
N ASN A 10 21.35 17.18 -1.32
CA ASN A 10 20.62 18.18 -0.54
C ASN A 10 19.81 17.49 0.57
N ARG A 11 20.20 17.78 1.81
CA ARG A 11 19.45 17.43 3.02
C ARG A 11 18.09 18.13 2.98
N TYR A 12 17.01 17.37 2.83
CA TYR A 12 15.64 17.82 3.10
C TYR A 12 15.34 17.90 4.61
N ALA A 13 16.36 18.18 5.43
CA ALA A 13 16.16 18.51 6.83
C ALA A 13 15.77 19.99 6.89
N ARG A 14 14.60 20.27 7.46
CA ARG A 14 14.05 21.62 7.63
C ARG A 14 14.95 22.41 8.59
N VAL A 15 15.95 23.12 8.06
CA VAL A 15 16.80 24.02 8.84
C VAL A 15 16.05 25.34 9.02
N GLY A 16 15.14 25.38 9.99
CA GLY A 16 14.49 26.61 10.47
C GLY A 16 12.96 26.67 10.28
N SER A 17 12.36 27.62 11.00
CA SER A 17 10.96 28.03 10.86
C SER A 17 10.77 28.79 9.55
N GLY A 18 10.75 28.07 8.42
CA GLY A 18 10.40 28.69 7.14
C GLY A 18 9.12 29.50 7.28
N SER A 19 9.09 30.71 6.72
CA SER A 19 7.89 31.55 6.75
C SER A 19 6.78 30.83 6.00
N ALA A 20 5.70 30.48 6.70
CA ALA A 20 4.52 29.91 6.05
C ALA A 20 3.99 30.97 5.08
N ARG A 21 4.17 30.74 3.77
CA ARG A 21 3.57 31.58 2.74
C ARG A 21 2.07 31.57 2.99
N ARG A 22 1.49 32.70 3.41
CA ARG A 22 0.03 32.85 3.52
C ARG A 22 -0.55 32.58 2.14
N GLN A 23 -1.24 31.47 1.98
CA GLN A 23 -2.05 31.22 0.80
C GLN A 23 -3.16 32.28 0.80
N THR A 24 -3.22 33.07 -0.25
CA THR A 24 -4.32 34.02 -0.48
C THR A 24 -5.58 33.20 -0.73
N ALA A 25 -6.40 33.03 0.31
CA ALA A 25 -7.71 32.40 0.17
C ALA A 25 -8.60 33.32 -0.67
N TYR A 26 -8.96 32.87 -1.87
CA TYR A 26 -9.92 33.58 -2.72
C TYR A 26 -11.33 33.24 -2.24
N SER A 27 -12.07 34.23 -1.75
CA SER A 27 -13.47 34.02 -1.34
C SER A 27 -14.32 33.82 -2.59
N MET A 28 -14.67 32.58 -2.89
CA MET A 28 -15.67 32.27 -3.92
C MET A 28 -17.06 32.64 -3.40
N GLY A 29 -17.88 33.26 -4.25
CA GLY A 29 -19.29 33.51 -3.94
C GLY A 29 -20.04 32.21 -3.70
N THR A 30 -21.07 32.23 -2.84
CA THR A 30 -21.84 31.04 -2.43
C THR A 30 -22.37 30.22 -3.61
N ALA A 31 -22.82 30.87 -4.69
CA ALA A 31 -23.28 30.21 -5.90
C ALA A 31 -22.16 29.45 -6.64
N LEU A 32 -20.96 30.04 -6.73
CA LEU A 32 -19.81 29.42 -7.40
C LEU A 32 -19.27 28.24 -6.56
N THR A 33 -19.25 28.39 -5.24
CA THR A 33 -18.90 27.32 -4.30
C THR A 33 -19.88 26.15 -4.40
N LEU A 34 -21.19 26.43 -4.46
CA LEU A 34 -22.22 25.41 -4.68
C LEU A 34 -22.01 24.69 -6.00
N LEU A 35 -21.73 25.39 -7.10
CA LEU A 35 -21.46 24.77 -8.39
C LEU A 35 -20.21 23.87 -8.36
N CYS A 36 -19.11 24.36 -7.77
CA CYS A 36 -17.86 23.63 -7.63
C CYS A 36 -17.99 22.38 -6.74
N LEU A 37 -18.91 22.37 -5.78
CA LEU A 37 -19.19 21.19 -4.94
C LEU A 37 -20.23 20.25 -5.57
N LEU A 38 -21.21 20.79 -6.29
CA LEU A 38 -22.28 19.99 -6.90
C LEU A 38 -21.74 19.06 -7.97
N LEU A 39 -20.79 19.51 -8.80
CA LEU A 39 -20.19 18.68 -9.84
C LEU A 39 -19.50 17.41 -9.28
N PRO A 40 -18.54 17.48 -8.33
CA PRO A 40 -17.94 16.29 -7.73
C PRO A 40 -18.95 15.50 -6.89
N LEU A 41 -19.94 16.15 -6.26
CA LEU A 41 -21.02 15.44 -5.57
C LEU A 41 -21.82 14.57 -6.55
N VAL A 42 -22.26 15.12 -7.68
CA VAL A 42 -23.03 14.37 -8.69
C VAL A 42 -22.18 13.27 -9.32
N MET A 43 -20.91 13.54 -9.61
CA MET A 43 -20.01 12.51 -10.15
C MET A 43 -19.79 11.37 -9.16
N THR A 44 -19.59 11.65 -7.87
CA THR A 44 -19.41 10.63 -6.84
C THR A 44 -20.70 9.85 -6.58
N THR A 45 -21.86 10.51 -6.55
CA THR A 45 -23.16 9.84 -6.38
C THR A 45 -23.50 8.96 -7.57
N LEU A 46 -23.23 9.38 -8.82
CA LEU A 46 -23.43 8.53 -9.98
C LEU A 46 -22.44 7.36 -10.01
N SER A 47 -21.16 7.62 -9.72
CA SER A 47 -20.10 6.61 -9.75
C SER A 47 -20.31 5.51 -8.71
N LEU A 48 -20.85 5.81 -7.52
CA LEU A 48 -21.12 4.83 -6.47
C LEU A 48 -22.56 4.32 -6.51
N GLY A 49 -23.52 5.19 -6.84
CA GLY A 49 -24.94 4.89 -6.86
C GLY A 49 -25.31 3.89 -7.95
N VAL A 50 -24.75 4.02 -9.16
CA VAL A 50 -25.07 3.09 -10.26
C VAL A 50 -24.62 1.64 -9.94
N PRO A 51 -23.36 1.38 -9.50
CA PRO A 51 -22.96 0.05 -9.05
C PRO A 51 -23.78 -0.46 -7.87
N PHE A 52 -24.07 0.39 -6.88
CA PHE A 52 -24.83 -0.01 -5.69
C PHE A 52 -26.26 -0.43 -6.05
N ILE A 53 -26.96 0.35 -6.88
CA ILE A 53 -28.30 0.02 -7.36
C ILE A 53 -28.28 -1.28 -8.18
N THR A 54 -27.24 -1.48 -8.99
CA THR A 54 -27.13 -2.68 -9.82
C THR A 54 -26.88 -3.91 -8.96
N LEU A 55 -25.96 -3.85 -7.99
CA LEU A 55 -25.67 -4.95 -7.07
C LEU A 55 -26.88 -5.31 -6.20
N THR A 56 -27.57 -4.31 -5.64
CA THR A 56 -28.78 -4.53 -4.83
C THR A 56 -29.91 -5.14 -5.66
N ARG A 57 -30.10 -4.66 -6.89
CA ARG A 57 -31.07 -5.25 -7.82
C ARG A 57 -30.75 -6.70 -8.15
N TRP A 58 -29.49 -7.03 -8.45
CA TRP A 58 -29.08 -8.39 -8.74
C TRP A 58 -29.24 -9.31 -7.53
N LEU A 59 -28.93 -8.81 -6.33
CA LEU A 59 -29.12 -9.55 -5.09
C LEU A 59 -30.60 -9.82 -4.81
N TYR A 60 -31.47 -8.85 -5.08
CA TYR A 60 -32.91 -9.01 -4.97
C TYR A 60 -33.45 -10.06 -5.95
N ILE A 61 -32.99 -10.03 -7.21
CA ILE A 61 -33.37 -11.03 -8.23
C ILE A 61 -32.86 -12.43 -7.88
N GLY A 62 -31.66 -12.53 -7.29
CA GLY A 62 -31.07 -13.82 -6.89
C GLY A 62 -31.78 -14.50 -5.71
N GLY A 63 -32.51 -13.76 -4.89
CA GLY A 63 -33.30 -14.32 -3.79
C GLY A 63 -32.46 -14.97 -2.67
N ILE A 64 -33.14 -15.73 -1.80
CA ILE A 64 -32.51 -16.37 -0.63
C ILE A 64 -31.66 -17.58 -1.00
N ASP A 65 -31.95 -18.23 -2.14
CA ASP A 65 -31.31 -19.47 -2.57
C ASP A 65 -29.81 -19.31 -2.82
N VAL A 66 -29.37 -18.13 -3.27
CA VAL A 66 -27.96 -17.79 -3.43
C VAL A 66 -27.19 -17.91 -2.11
N TRP A 67 -27.84 -17.58 -0.98
CA TRP A 67 -27.23 -17.64 0.36
C TRP A 67 -27.22 -19.04 0.96
N LEU A 68 -28.10 -19.93 0.47
CA LEU A 68 -28.17 -21.33 0.88
C LEU A 68 -27.14 -22.21 0.17
N ASN A 69 -26.36 -21.65 -0.76
CA ASN A 69 -25.32 -22.39 -1.47
C ASN A 69 -24.24 -22.87 -0.48
N ALA A 70 -24.10 -24.19 -0.37
CA ALA A 70 -23.16 -24.85 0.54
C ALA A 70 -21.69 -24.48 0.26
N GLU A 71 -21.36 -24.09 -0.97
CA GLU A 71 -19.99 -23.71 -1.37
C GLU A 71 -19.65 -22.26 -1.00
N LEU A 72 -20.65 -21.41 -0.72
CA LEU A 72 -20.43 -19.99 -0.48
C LEU A 72 -19.58 -19.74 0.79
N PHE A 73 -19.92 -20.41 1.88
CA PHE A 73 -19.22 -20.23 3.15
C PHE A 73 -17.79 -20.81 3.14
N PRO A 74 -17.53 -22.04 2.63
CA PRO A 74 -16.17 -22.54 2.41
C PRO A 74 -15.32 -21.63 1.51
N ALA A 75 -15.87 -21.16 0.37
CA ALA A 75 -15.15 -20.28 -0.54
C ALA A 75 -14.80 -18.93 0.11
N LEU A 76 -15.73 -18.35 0.88
CA LEU A 76 -15.48 -17.14 1.66
C LEU A 76 -14.36 -17.35 2.68
N LYS A 77 -14.41 -18.45 3.44
CA LYS A 77 -13.38 -18.78 4.43
C LYS A 77 -12.01 -19.00 3.78
N GLN A 78 -11.96 -19.70 2.65
CA GLN A 78 -10.71 -19.94 1.92
C GLN A 78 -10.14 -18.63 1.36
N THR A 79 -10.98 -17.80 0.76
CA THR A 79 -10.56 -16.48 0.25
C THR A 79 -10.02 -15.60 1.38
N LEU A 80 -10.70 -15.58 2.53
CA LEU A 80 -10.26 -14.82 3.70
C LEU A 80 -8.94 -15.34 4.26
N ALA A 81 -8.77 -16.66 4.35
CA ALA A 81 -7.53 -17.29 4.80
C ALA A 81 -6.35 -16.98 3.86
N LEU A 82 -6.56 -17.03 2.55
CA LEU A 82 -5.56 -16.67 1.54
C LEU A 82 -5.21 -15.18 1.59
N ALA A 83 -6.21 -14.31 1.76
CA ALA A 83 -6.00 -12.88 1.90
C ALA A 83 -5.20 -12.53 3.16
N LEU A 84 -5.54 -13.13 4.31
CA LEU A 84 -4.84 -12.92 5.58
C LEU A 84 -3.41 -13.44 5.54
N SER A 85 -3.20 -14.67 5.06
CA SER A 85 -1.86 -15.24 4.92
C SER A 85 -1.00 -14.42 3.96
N GLY A 86 -1.54 -14.01 2.82
CA GLY A 86 -0.90 -13.08 1.90
C GLY A 86 -0.51 -11.78 2.58
N ALA A 87 -1.45 -11.12 3.28
CA ALA A 87 -1.20 -9.86 3.98
C ALA A 87 -0.09 -9.98 5.03
N VAL A 88 -0.06 -11.06 5.80
CA VAL A 88 1.01 -11.33 6.77
C VAL A 88 2.36 -11.49 6.07
N ILE A 89 2.44 -12.32 5.03
CA ILE A 89 3.69 -12.57 4.30
C ILE A 89 4.19 -11.26 3.66
N ILE A 90 3.32 -10.51 2.98
CA ILE A 90 3.64 -9.23 2.35
C ILE A 90 4.15 -8.25 3.39
N THR A 91 3.49 -8.14 4.54
CA THR A 91 3.89 -7.20 5.61
C THR A 91 5.25 -7.58 6.20
N LEU A 92 5.48 -8.86 6.48
CA LEU A 92 6.75 -9.37 6.99
C LEU A 92 7.91 -9.14 6.01
N CYS A 93 7.66 -9.25 4.70
CA CYS A 93 8.64 -8.94 3.67
C CYS A 93 8.81 -7.42 3.46
N ALA A 94 7.73 -6.65 3.50
CA ALA A 94 7.75 -5.22 3.19
C ALA A 94 8.36 -4.37 4.33
N ILE A 95 8.19 -4.75 5.59
CA ILE A 95 8.78 -4.05 6.75
C ILE A 95 10.31 -3.89 6.63
N PRO A 96 11.12 -4.97 6.47
CA PRO A 96 12.57 -4.83 6.38
C PRO A 96 12.99 -4.07 5.12
N MET A 97 12.26 -4.23 4.01
CA MET A 97 12.49 -3.49 2.77
C MET A 97 12.24 -1.99 2.94
N ALA A 98 11.15 -1.60 3.61
CA ALA A 98 10.83 -0.20 3.90
C ALA A 98 11.84 0.41 4.88
N TRP A 99 12.24 -0.35 5.91
CA TRP A 99 13.23 0.09 6.87
C TRP A 99 14.60 0.35 6.25
N LEU A 100 15.08 -0.58 5.40
CA LEU A 100 16.34 -0.43 4.67
C LEU A 100 16.29 0.77 3.72
N SER A 101 15.14 0.98 3.08
CA SER A 101 14.92 2.10 2.16
C SER A 101 15.03 3.47 2.83
N VAL A 102 14.49 3.64 4.05
CA VAL A 102 14.52 4.91 4.77
C VAL A 102 15.89 5.16 5.41
N ARG A 103 16.54 4.12 5.94
CA ARG A 103 17.73 4.29 6.79
C ARG A 103 19.06 4.10 6.10
N TYR A 104 19.12 3.27 5.06
CA TYR A 104 20.34 2.96 4.34
C TYR A 104 20.12 3.10 2.83
N PRO A 105 20.11 4.34 2.29
CA PRO A 105 20.00 4.58 0.86
C PRO A 105 21.30 4.14 0.14
N GLY A 106 21.46 2.83 -0.06
CA GLY A 106 22.57 2.20 -0.76
C GLY A 106 22.19 1.63 -2.13
N ARG A 107 23.10 0.87 -2.75
CA ARG A 107 22.85 0.24 -4.07
C ARG A 107 21.68 -0.75 -4.05
N LEU A 108 21.49 -1.48 -2.95
CA LEU A 108 20.36 -2.39 -2.73
C LEU A 108 19.01 -1.66 -2.81
N HIS A 109 18.92 -0.47 -2.22
CA HIS A 109 17.71 0.36 -2.30
C HIS A 109 17.34 0.69 -3.75
N ARG A 110 18.33 1.07 -4.57
CA ARG A 110 18.09 1.45 -5.98
C ARG A 110 17.62 0.28 -6.84
N VAL A 111 18.11 -0.94 -6.57
CA VAL A 111 17.62 -2.17 -7.21
C VAL A 111 16.19 -2.48 -6.77
N MET A 112 15.92 -2.43 -5.47
CA MET A 112 14.58 -2.69 -4.92
C MET A 112 13.54 -1.68 -5.40
N GLU A 113 13.93 -0.41 -5.51
CA GLU A 113 13.09 0.65 -6.07
C GLU A 113 12.81 0.41 -7.56
N GLY A 114 13.82 -0.01 -8.33
CA GLY A 114 13.66 -0.41 -9.73
C GLY A 114 12.72 -1.62 -9.90
N CYS A 115 12.91 -2.68 -9.11
CA CYS A 115 12.04 -3.86 -9.12
C CYS A 115 10.59 -3.51 -8.76
N ASN A 116 10.39 -2.67 -7.73
CA ASN A 116 9.05 -2.21 -7.36
C ASN A 116 8.42 -1.35 -8.45
N TYR A 117 9.19 -0.49 -9.11
CA TYR A 117 8.69 0.35 -10.20
C TYR A 117 8.24 -0.48 -11.40
N VAL A 118 9.05 -1.46 -11.81
CA VAL A 118 8.72 -2.40 -12.89
C VAL A 118 7.46 -3.19 -12.52
N THR A 119 7.42 -3.75 -11.32
CA THR A 119 6.27 -4.56 -10.87
C THR A 119 4.98 -3.73 -10.76
N SER A 120 5.07 -2.46 -10.35
CA SER A 120 3.92 -1.55 -10.25
C SER A 120 3.42 -1.04 -11.61
N SER A 121 4.31 -0.98 -12.61
CA SER A 121 3.97 -0.53 -13.96
C SER A 121 3.32 -1.61 -14.80
N LEU A 122 3.56 -2.89 -14.45
CA LEU A 122 2.99 -4.02 -15.16
C LEU A 122 1.52 -4.23 -14.75
N PRO A 123 0.61 -4.48 -15.70
CA PRO A 123 -0.73 -4.94 -15.37
C PRO A 123 -0.65 -6.24 -14.57
N GLY A 124 -1.47 -6.37 -13.52
CA GLY A 124 -1.46 -7.55 -12.65
C GLY A 124 -1.61 -8.88 -13.39
N ILE A 125 -2.42 -8.88 -14.46
CA ILE A 125 -2.60 -10.07 -15.31
C ILE A 125 -1.32 -10.50 -16.02
N VAL A 126 -0.46 -9.56 -16.42
CA VAL A 126 0.82 -9.85 -17.09
C VAL A 126 1.77 -10.53 -16.10
N VAL A 127 1.83 -10.03 -14.86
CA VAL A 127 2.64 -10.63 -13.78
C VAL A 127 2.15 -12.05 -13.48
N ALA A 128 0.83 -12.24 -13.37
CA ALA A 128 0.23 -13.55 -13.12
C ALA A 128 0.53 -14.55 -14.24
N LEU A 129 0.35 -14.15 -15.51
CA LEU A 129 0.62 -15.02 -16.66
C LEU A 129 2.11 -15.37 -16.80
N ALA A 130 3.01 -14.42 -16.52
CA ALA A 130 4.44 -14.69 -16.48
C ALA A 130 4.78 -15.73 -15.41
N LEU A 131 4.24 -15.56 -14.19
CA LEU A 131 4.44 -16.50 -13.10
C LEU A 131 3.89 -17.89 -13.42
N VAL A 132 2.69 -17.97 -14.00
CA VAL A 132 2.09 -19.22 -14.46
C VAL A 132 2.97 -19.90 -15.51
N THR A 133 3.47 -19.15 -16.49
CA THR A 133 4.34 -19.67 -17.55
C THR A 133 5.62 -20.26 -16.98
N ILE A 134 6.25 -19.58 -16.02
CA ILE A 134 7.44 -20.05 -15.31
C ILE A 134 7.13 -21.33 -14.53
N THR A 135 6.01 -21.34 -13.81
CA THR A 135 5.59 -22.46 -12.97
C THR A 135 5.35 -23.71 -13.81
N ILE A 136 4.65 -23.59 -14.95
CA ILE A 136 4.41 -24.71 -15.87
C ILE A 136 5.72 -25.24 -16.47
N ARG A 137 6.65 -24.35 -16.84
CA ARG A 137 7.88 -24.76 -17.54
C ARG A 137 8.94 -25.35 -16.60
N ILE A 138 9.09 -24.78 -15.41
CA ILE A 138 10.25 -25.02 -14.53
C ILE A 138 9.83 -25.75 -13.25
N ALA A 139 8.69 -25.40 -12.67
CA ALA A 139 8.28 -25.85 -11.34
C ALA A 139 6.85 -26.41 -11.36
N ARG A 140 6.60 -27.42 -12.23
CA ARG A 140 5.28 -28.03 -12.41
C ARG A 140 4.56 -28.42 -11.10
N PRO A 141 5.24 -28.93 -10.05
CA PRO A 141 4.56 -29.27 -8.80
C PRO A 141 3.92 -28.07 -8.09
N LEU A 142 4.38 -26.85 -8.37
CA LEU A 142 3.83 -25.62 -7.80
C LEU A 142 2.65 -25.07 -8.61
N TYR A 143 2.38 -25.61 -9.81
CA TYR A 143 1.28 -25.16 -10.64
C TYR A 143 -0.07 -25.42 -9.97
N GLN A 144 -0.98 -24.45 -10.03
CA GLN A 144 -2.30 -24.48 -9.37
C GLN A 144 -2.26 -24.70 -7.84
N THR A 145 -1.13 -24.43 -7.19
CA THR A 145 -1.03 -24.48 -5.72
C THR A 145 -1.25 -23.11 -5.09
N GLU A 146 -1.65 -23.11 -3.82
CA GLU A 146 -1.76 -21.90 -3.00
C GLU A 146 -0.43 -21.14 -2.90
N PHE A 147 0.70 -21.85 -2.97
CA PHE A 147 2.02 -21.23 -2.96
C PHE A 147 2.22 -20.26 -4.13
N THR A 148 1.86 -20.67 -5.35
CA THR A 148 1.99 -19.81 -6.54
C THR A 148 1.06 -18.61 -6.45
N LEU A 149 -0.12 -18.77 -5.86
CA LEU A 149 -1.06 -17.68 -5.61
C LEU A 149 -0.51 -16.68 -4.57
N LEU A 150 0.03 -17.17 -3.45
CA LEU A 150 0.66 -16.32 -2.43
C LEU A 150 1.91 -15.62 -2.96
N LEU A 151 2.68 -16.28 -3.82
CA LEU A 151 3.82 -15.67 -4.50
C LEU A 151 3.38 -14.55 -5.46
N ALA A 152 2.29 -14.76 -6.21
CA ALA A 152 1.69 -13.71 -7.04
C ALA A 152 1.21 -12.52 -6.18
N TYR A 153 0.55 -12.80 -5.05
CA TYR A 153 0.13 -11.77 -4.10
C TYR A 153 1.33 -10.98 -3.58
N LEU A 154 2.40 -11.67 -3.20
CA LEU A 154 3.64 -11.05 -2.75
C LEU A 154 4.15 -10.08 -3.80
N LEU A 155 4.32 -10.52 -5.05
CA LEU A 155 4.83 -9.67 -6.13
C LEU A 155 3.93 -8.46 -6.41
N MET A 156 2.62 -8.66 -6.50
CA MET A 156 1.67 -7.60 -6.88
C MET A 156 1.42 -6.57 -5.76
N PHE A 157 1.40 -7.00 -4.51
CA PHE A 157 1.00 -6.15 -3.38
C PHE A 157 2.18 -5.60 -2.56
N THR A 158 3.39 -6.17 -2.67
CA THR A 158 4.60 -5.60 -2.05
C THR A 158 4.83 -4.13 -2.38
N PRO A 159 4.80 -3.68 -3.66
CA PRO A 159 5.03 -2.26 -3.96
C PRO A 159 3.99 -1.35 -3.32
N ARG A 160 2.73 -1.79 -3.23
CA ARG A 160 1.64 -1.04 -2.59
C ARG A 160 1.86 -0.94 -1.08
N ALA A 161 2.20 -2.05 -0.43
CA ALA A 161 2.52 -2.09 1.00
C ALA A 161 3.72 -1.20 1.34
N LEU A 162 4.75 -1.18 0.48
CA LEU A 162 5.93 -0.34 0.65
C LEU A 162 5.62 1.15 0.61
N ILE A 163 4.68 1.59 -0.24
CA ILE A 163 4.29 3.00 -0.31
C ILE A 163 3.62 3.43 1.01
N SER A 164 2.67 2.65 1.53
CA SER A 164 1.99 2.96 2.80
C SER A 164 2.97 2.91 3.99
N LEU A 165 3.79 1.86 4.08
CA LEU A 165 4.81 1.71 5.13
C LEU A 165 5.87 2.81 5.09
N ARG A 166 6.34 3.23 3.91
CA ARG A 166 7.28 4.36 3.79
C ARG A 166 6.65 5.65 4.28
N ALA A 167 5.39 5.92 3.94
CA ALA A 167 4.69 7.10 4.44
C ALA A 167 4.53 7.06 5.97
N GLY A 168 4.17 5.90 6.53
CA GLY A 168 4.04 5.69 7.97
C GLY A 168 5.36 5.74 8.75
N ILE A 169 6.48 5.30 8.15
CA ILE A 169 7.81 5.42 8.76
C ILE A 169 8.36 6.83 8.61
N ALA A 170 8.09 7.52 7.49
CA ALA A 170 8.54 8.89 7.25
C ALA A 170 7.82 9.93 8.13
N THR A 171 6.62 9.64 8.60
CA THR A 171 5.92 10.48 9.59
C THR A 171 6.45 10.28 11.02
N ALA A 172 7.27 9.26 11.29
CA ALA A 172 7.92 9.06 12.59
C ALA A 172 9.21 9.91 12.68
N PRO A 173 9.28 10.93 13.57
CA PRO A 173 10.46 11.79 13.67
C PRO A 173 11.69 10.99 14.14
N VAL A 174 12.77 11.07 13.37
CA VAL A 174 14.05 10.38 13.64
C VAL A 174 14.67 10.85 14.95
N GLU A 175 14.31 12.05 15.42
CA GLU A 175 14.79 12.63 16.67
C GLU A 175 14.39 11.80 17.89
N LEU A 176 13.20 11.19 17.92
CA LEU A 176 12.73 10.38 19.04
C LEU A 176 13.57 9.11 19.25
N GLU A 177 14.11 8.58 18.16
CA GLU A 177 14.93 7.39 18.18
C GLU A 177 16.37 7.68 18.60
N ASN A 178 16.88 8.87 18.27
CA ASN A 178 18.16 9.35 18.77
C ASN A 178 18.10 9.60 20.29
N VAL A 179 16.97 10.14 20.78
CA VAL A 179 16.75 10.33 22.23
C VAL A 179 16.69 8.99 22.97
N ALA A 180 15.98 7.99 22.42
CA ALA A 180 15.91 6.65 23.01
C ALA A 180 17.29 5.94 23.05
N ARG A 181 18.13 6.16 22.04
CA ARG A 181 19.52 5.66 22.02
C ARG A 181 20.42 6.39 23.01
N SER A 182 20.27 7.70 23.17
CA SER A 182 21.01 8.48 24.18
C SER A 182 20.63 8.08 25.62
N LEU A 183 19.45 7.50 25.82
CA LEU A 183 19.00 6.92 27.09
C LEU A 183 19.51 5.47 27.31
N GLY A 184 20.44 4.98 26.49
CA GLY A 184 21.09 3.68 26.66
C GLY A 184 20.35 2.48 26.07
N LYS A 185 19.26 2.68 25.31
CA LYS A 185 18.59 1.57 24.63
C LYS A 185 19.35 1.14 23.38
N THR A 186 19.43 -0.18 23.17
CA THR A 186 19.99 -0.75 21.94
C THR A 186 19.16 -0.30 20.73
N PRO A 187 19.78 -0.18 19.54
CA PRO A 187 19.10 0.29 18.33
C PRO A 187 17.83 -0.52 18.01
N ALA A 188 17.84 -1.83 18.23
CA ALA A 188 16.66 -2.68 18.04
C ALA A 188 15.53 -2.38 19.03
N GLN A 189 15.85 -2.12 20.31
CA GLN A 189 14.86 -1.77 21.34
C GLN A 189 14.29 -0.36 21.17
N ALA A 190 15.09 0.59 20.67
CA ALA A 190 14.61 1.91 20.30
C ALA A 190 13.57 1.79 19.16
N ILE A 191 13.89 1.08 18.08
CA ILE A 191 12.98 0.85 16.94
C ILE A 191 11.67 0.19 17.37
N TRP A 192 11.76 -0.86 18.20
CA TRP A 192 10.56 -1.58 18.66
C TRP A 192 9.68 -0.73 19.57
N SER A 193 10.28 0.06 20.47
CA SER A 193 9.54 0.84 21.47
C SER A 193 8.95 2.15 20.94
N THR A 194 9.55 2.78 19.93
CA THR A 194 9.06 4.05 19.37
C THR A 194 8.59 3.93 17.92
N THR A 195 9.45 3.48 17.00
CA THR A 195 9.14 3.47 15.56
C THR A 195 8.01 2.51 15.20
N MET A 196 7.98 1.30 15.77
CA MET A 196 6.96 0.30 15.44
C MET A 196 5.56 0.71 15.94
N ARG A 197 5.48 1.43 17.07
CA ARG A 197 4.22 1.93 17.65
C ARG A 197 3.70 3.19 16.94
N LEU A 198 4.58 4.03 16.41
CA LEU A 198 4.24 5.22 15.61
C LEU A 198 3.94 4.89 14.15
N ALA A 199 4.57 3.85 13.59
CA ALA A 199 4.29 3.36 12.24
C ALA A 199 3.07 2.44 12.16
N ALA A 200 2.59 1.89 13.29
CA ALA A 200 1.39 1.06 13.38
C ALA A 200 0.15 1.67 12.69
N PRO A 201 -0.21 2.95 12.90
CA PRO A 201 -1.34 3.56 12.18
C PRO A 201 -1.09 3.72 10.66
N GLY A 202 0.16 3.80 10.20
CA GLY A 202 0.50 3.82 8.78
C GLY A 202 0.62 2.42 8.14
N ALA A 203 0.82 1.38 8.94
CA ALA A 203 0.75 -0.01 8.50
C ALA A 203 -0.69 -0.55 8.47
N ALA A 204 -1.60 0.07 9.26
CA ALA A 204 -3.01 -0.28 9.32
C ALA A 204 -3.90 0.47 8.31
N ALA A 205 -3.37 1.48 7.63
CA ALA A 205 -4.05 2.27 6.59
C ALA A 205 -3.68 1.80 5.18
#